data_AF-J0PPN8-F1
#
_entry.id   AF-J0PPN8-F1
#
_cell.length_a   1.000
_cell.length_b   1.000
_cell.length_c   1.000
_cell.angle_alpha   90.00
_cell.angle_beta   90.00
_cell.angle_gamma   90.00
#
_symmetry.space_group_name_H-M   'P 1'
#
loop_
_entity.id
_entity.type
_entity.pdbx_description
1 polymer ?
#
loop_
_entity_poly.entity_id
_entity_poly.type
_entity_poly.pdbx_seq_one_letter_code
_entity_poly.pdbx_strand_id
1 'polypeptide(L)'
;MNTLIKITEQTIDQETVQAVNARKLYTFLEVNSNFRDWIKNRIKEYGFLENKDFISFAKILAKPNTSQENRGVVSFGKNLPKPKSGRPSTEYHITLDMAKELSMVERNEKGRQARR
;
A
#
# COMPACT_ATOMS: atom_id res chain seq x y z
N MET A 1 12.46 12.04 16.12
CA MET A 1 13.08 10.85 15.50
C MET A 1 12.51 10.71 14.10
N ASN A 2 13.33 10.80 13.04
CA ASN A 2 12.86 10.56 11.68
C ASN A 2 12.61 9.06 11.50
N THR A 3 11.34 8.65 11.48
CA THR A 3 10.99 7.27 11.15
C THR A 3 11.19 7.08 9.65
N LEU A 4 12.28 6.43 9.27
CA LEU A 4 12.55 6.07 7.88
C LEU A 4 11.44 5.14 7.36
N ILE A 5 10.93 5.40 6.16
CA ILE A 5 9.97 4.49 5.51
C ILE A 5 10.76 3.24 5.09
N LYS A 6 10.38 2.08 5.64
CA LYS A 6 11.03 0.81 5.30
C LYS A 6 10.76 0.45 3.84
N ILE A 7 11.81 0.27 3.07
CA ILE A 7 11.77 -0.34 1.74
C ILE A 7 11.76 -1.86 1.89
N THR A 8 10.93 -2.52 1.09
CA THR A 8 10.79 -3.97 1.04
C THR A 8 10.75 -4.42 -0.41
N GLU A 9 11.37 -5.54 -0.73
CA GLU A 9 11.20 -6.17 -2.03
C GLU A 9 9.81 -6.80 -2.12
N GLN A 10 9.12 -6.56 -3.23
CA GLN A 10 7.82 -7.15 -3.55
C GLN A 10 7.83 -7.61 -4.99
N THR A 11 7.09 -8.67 -5.29
CA THR A 11 6.88 -9.12 -6.68
C THR A 11 5.70 -8.36 -7.28
N ILE A 12 5.95 -7.56 -8.30
CA ILE A 12 4.94 -6.86 -9.10
C ILE A 12 5.14 -7.32 -10.55
N ASP A 13 4.10 -7.87 -11.18
CA ASP A 13 4.15 -8.43 -12.53
C ASP A 13 5.28 -9.43 -12.79
N GLN A 14 5.52 -10.34 -11.84
CA GLN A 14 6.60 -11.35 -11.89
C GLN A 14 8.03 -10.76 -11.77
N GLU A 15 8.18 -9.45 -11.60
CA GLU A 15 9.46 -8.80 -11.33
C GLU A 15 9.61 -8.44 -9.85
N THR A 16 10.81 -8.60 -9.32
CA THR A 16 11.14 -8.14 -7.96
C THR A 16 11.46 -6.66 -7.99
N VAL A 17 10.59 -5.85 -7.37
CA VAL A 17 10.75 -4.40 -7.31
C VAL A 17 10.89 -3.92 -5.87
N GLN A 18 11.60 -2.81 -5.69
CA GLN A 18 11.60 -2.11 -4.41
C GLN A 18 10.26 -1.40 -4.23
N ALA A 19 9.60 -1.72 -3.12
CA ALA A 19 8.29 -1.19 -2.78
C ALA A 19 8.27 -0.67 -1.34
N VAL A 20 7.30 0.21 -1.09
CA VAL A 20 7.01 0.71 0.26
C VAL A 20 5.57 0.44 0.63
N ASN A 21 5.30 0.30 1.91
CA ASN A 21 3.95 0.17 2.41
C ASN A 21 3.24 1.53 2.36
N ALA A 22 2.14 1.64 1.62
CA ALA A 22 1.46 2.91 1.40
C ALA A 22 0.92 3.54 2.70
N ARG A 23 0.55 2.73 3.71
CA ARG A 23 0.10 3.25 5.01
C ARG A 23 1.26 3.88 5.78
N LYS A 24 2.45 3.30 5.69
CA LYS A 24 3.65 3.87 6.33
C LYS A 24 4.03 5.20 5.68
N LEU A 25 3.99 5.27 4.34
CA LEU A 25 4.16 6.53 3.62
C LEU A 25 3.09 7.55 4.03
N TYR A 26 1.81 7.19 4.00
CA TYR A 26 0.69 8.05 4.41
C TYR A 26 0.87 8.64 5.82
N THR A 27 1.22 7.80 6.80
CA THR A 27 1.48 8.25 8.17
C THR A 27 2.69 9.17 8.23
N PHE A 28 3.76 8.86 7.50
CA PHE A 28 4.95 9.70 7.43
C PHE A 28 4.66 11.07 6.80
N LEU A 29 3.82 11.11 5.77
CA LEU A 29 3.42 12.35 5.08
C LEU A 29 2.44 13.21 5.88
N GLU A 30 1.95 12.73 7.04
CA GLU A 30 1.02 13.47 7.92
C GLU A 30 -0.25 13.96 7.19
N VAL A 31 -0.79 13.12 6.31
CA VAL A 31 -2.00 13.44 5.53
C VAL A 31 -3.25 13.38 6.42
N ASN A 32 -4.08 14.43 6.37
CA ASN A 32 -5.24 14.58 7.26
C ASN A 32 -6.49 13.80 6.82
N SER A 33 -6.62 13.46 5.54
CA SER A 33 -7.77 12.69 5.01
C SER A 33 -7.69 11.22 5.41
N ASN A 34 -8.82 10.50 5.45
CA ASN A 34 -8.81 9.05 5.69
C ASN A 34 -7.96 8.32 4.64
N PHE A 35 -7.06 7.42 5.07
CA PHE A 35 -6.17 6.64 4.19
C PHE A 35 -6.89 6.00 3.00
N ARG A 36 -8.09 5.44 3.22
CA ARG A 36 -8.81 4.71 2.19
C ARG A 36 -9.22 5.60 1.02
N ASP A 37 -9.73 6.77 1.34
CA ASP A 37 -10.19 7.72 0.33
C ASP A 37 -8.98 8.38 -0.32
N TRP A 38 -7.95 8.71 0.48
CA TRP A 38 -6.68 9.22 0.00
C TRP A 38 -6.05 8.32 -1.07
N ILE A 39 -5.79 7.04 -0.76
CA ILE A 39 -5.08 6.15 -1.70
C ILE A 39 -5.91 5.91 -2.98
N LYS A 40 -7.23 5.76 -2.84
CA LYS A 40 -8.13 5.57 -4.00
C LYS A 40 -8.18 6.81 -4.89
N ASN A 41 -8.28 7.99 -4.28
CA ASN A 41 -8.30 9.23 -5.03
C ASN A 41 -6.98 9.45 -5.76
N ARG A 42 -5.84 9.20 -5.11
CA ARG A 42 -4.52 9.33 -5.75
C ARG A 42 -4.30 8.31 -6.87
N ILE A 43 -4.69 7.05 -6.68
CA ILE A 43 -4.67 6.05 -7.75
C ILE A 43 -5.48 6.52 -8.96
N LYS A 44 -6.70 7.02 -8.73
CA LYS A 44 -7.58 7.47 -9.80
C LYS A 44 -7.09 8.76 -10.49
N GLU A 45 -6.65 9.74 -9.71
CA GLU A 45 -6.25 11.08 -10.19
C GLU A 45 -4.98 11.03 -11.02
N TYR A 46 -4.01 10.20 -10.63
CA TYR A 46 -2.71 10.08 -11.30
C TYR A 46 -2.62 8.88 -12.24
N GLY A 47 -3.67 8.06 -12.33
CA GLY A 47 -3.73 6.95 -13.28
C GLY A 47 -2.82 5.77 -12.94
N PHE A 48 -2.51 5.56 -11.66
CA PHE A 48 -1.70 4.42 -11.23
C PHE A 48 -2.40 3.09 -11.52
N LEU A 49 -1.63 2.12 -12.00
CA LEU A 49 -2.11 0.82 -12.47
C LEU A 49 -1.75 -0.29 -11.47
N GLU A 50 -2.74 -1.12 -11.15
CA GLU A 50 -2.53 -2.32 -10.32
C GLU A 50 -1.67 -3.34 -11.10
N ASN A 51 -0.77 -4.02 -10.38
CA ASN A 51 0.28 -4.88 -10.92
C ASN A 51 1.32 -4.15 -11.76
N LYS A 52 1.41 -2.81 -11.70
CA LYS A 52 2.51 -2.06 -12.28
C LYS A 52 3.08 -1.07 -11.26
N ASP A 53 2.22 -0.18 -10.77
CA ASP A 53 2.59 0.86 -9.82
C ASP A 53 2.36 0.41 -8.36
N PHE A 54 1.43 -0.53 -8.17
CA PHE A 54 1.12 -1.08 -6.86
C PHE A 54 0.50 -2.46 -6.92
N ILE A 55 0.54 -3.16 -5.79
CA ILE A 55 -0.27 -4.33 -5.50
C ILE A 55 -1.13 -4.06 -4.26
N SER A 56 -2.34 -4.62 -4.24
CA SER A 56 -3.24 -4.50 -3.11
C SER A 56 -3.72 -5.88 -2.64
N PHE A 57 -3.83 -6.07 -1.32
CA PHE A 57 -4.34 -7.32 -0.75
C PHE A 57 -5.16 -7.07 0.52
N ALA A 58 -6.12 -7.96 0.76
CA ALA A 58 -6.90 -7.95 1.99
C ALA A 58 -6.04 -8.47 3.15
N LYS A 59 -5.78 -7.63 4.15
CA LYS A 59 -5.28 -8.09 5.44
C LYS A 59 -6.43 -8.75 6.19
N ILE A 60 -6.54 -10.05 6.04
CA ILE A 60 -7.42 -10.88 6.87
C ILE A 60 -6.71 -11.02 8.21
N LEU A 61 -7.32 -10.49 9.27
CA LEU A 61 -6.90 -10.79 10.65
C LEU A 61 -7.31 -12.24 10.94
N ALA A 62 -6.55 -13.20 10.43
CA ALA A 62 -6.70 -14.58 10.84
C ALA A 62 -6.32 -14.67 12.32
N LYS A 63 -7.14 -15.38 13.12
CA LYS A 63 -6.79 -15.73 14.50
C LYS A 63 -5.41 -16.42 14.48
N PRO A 64 -4.59 -16.31 15.54
CA PRO A 64 -3.19 -16.76 15.56
C PRO A 64 -2.94 -18.26 15.26
N ASN A 65 -3.98 -19.07 15.06
CA ASN A 65 -3.90 -20.51 14.89
C ASN A 65 -4.15 -20.97 13.44
N THR A 66 -4.06 -20.09 12.44
CA THR A 66 -4.20 -20.46 11.02
C THR A 66 -2.83 -20.45 10.35
N SER A 67 -2.41 -21.61 9.85
CA SER A 67 -1.13 -21.85 9.18
C SER A 67 -0.85 -20.77 8.13
N GLN A 68 0.35 -20.20 8.16
CA GLN A 68 0.74 -19.02 7.37
C GLN A 68 0.84 -19.26 5.86
N GLU A 69 0.41 -20.43 5.39
CA GLU A 69 0.83 -21.05 4.14
C GLU A 69 0.01 -20.60 2.93
N ASN A 70 -1.04 -19.80 3.15
CA ASN A 70 -1.87 -19.19 2.11
C ASN A 70 -1.82 -17.66 2.13
N ARG A 71 -0.64 -17.04 2.30
CA ARG A 71 -0.44 -15.61 1.99
C ARG A 71 -0.14 -15.42 0.50
N GLY A 72 -0.89 -16.11 -0.36
CA GLY A 72 -0.85 -15.89 -1.80
C GLY A 72 -1.48 -14.54 -2.14
N VAL A 73 -0.81 -13.79 -3.00
CA VAL A 73 -1.27 -12.54 -3.61
C VAL A 73 -2.71 -12.69 -4.08
N VAL A 74 -3.64 -12.09 -3.35
CA VAL A 74 -5.03 -11.93 -3.80
C VAL A 74 -5.28 -10.45 -4.01
N SER A 75 -4.92 -10.01 -5.22
CA SER A 75 -5.59 -8.90 -5.88
C SER A 75 -7.10 -9.19 -5.86
N PHE A 76 -7.92 -8.15 -5.71
CA PHE A 76 -9.37 -8.31 -5.58
C PHE A 76 -9.99 -8.77 -6.92
N GLY A 77 -9.83 -10.05 -7.26
CA GLY A 77 -10.74 -10.79 -8.12
C GLY A 77 -12.02 -11.11 -7.34
N LYS A 78 -13.17 -10.99 -7.98
CA LYS A 78 -14.55 -11.01 -7.42
C LYS A 78 -14.95 -12.24 -6.58
N ASN A 79 -14.05 -13.19 -6.28
CA ASN A 79 -14.35 -14.50 -5.70
C ASN A 79 -13.47 -14.83 -4.47
N LEU A 80 -13.52 -14.00 -3.42
CA LEU A 80 -12.86 -14.29 -2.14
C LEU A 80 -13.88 -14.72 -1.08
N PRO A 81 -13.61 -15.76 -0.26
CA PRO A 81 -14.45 -16.09 0.88
C PRO A 81 -14.60 -14.88 1.81
N LYS A 82 -15.84 -14.49 2.10
CA LYS A 82 -16.13 -13.36 2.99
C LYS A 82 -15.54 -13.66 4.37
N PRO A 83 -14.84 -12.70 5.01
CA PRO A 83 -14.33 -12.91 6.36
C PRO A 83 -15.48 -13.14 7.34
N LYS A 84 -15.30 -14.08 8.29
CA LYS A 84 -16.32 -14.49 9.26
C LYS A 84 -16.72 -13.40 10.26
N SER A 85 -15.90 -12.36 10.43
CA SER A 85 -16.21 -11.18 11.24
C SER A 85 -15.28 -10.01 10.91
N GLY A 86 -15.79 -8.78 10.98
CA GLY A 86 -15.05 -7.54 10.77
C GLY A 86 -14.89 -7.11 9.29
N ARG A 87 -14.63 -5.81 9.07
CA ARG A 87 -14.27 -5.29 7.76
C ARG A 87 -12.79 -5.57 7.49
N PRO A 88 -12.43 -6.31 6.43
CA PRO A 88 -11.03 -6.55 6.11
C PRO A 88 -10.37 -5.22 5.75
N SER A 89 -9.14 -5.03 6.23
CA SER A 89 -8.34 -3.85 5.93
C SER A 89 -7.54 -4.12 4.66
N THR A 90 -7.68 -3.30 3.62
CA THR A 90 -6.80 -3.38 2.45
C THR A 90 -5.42 -2.80 2.78
N GLU A 91 -4.39 -3.54 2.40
CA GLU A 91 -2.98 -3.17 2.44
C GLU A 91 -2.48 -2.95 1.01
N TYR A 92 -1.59 -1.97 0.84
CA TYR A 92 -1.06 -1.55 -0.45
C TYR A 92 0.47 -1.52 -0.35
N HIS A 93 1.13 -2.17 -1.29
CA HIS A 93 2.56 -1.98 -1.55
C HIS A 93 2.69 -1.26 -2.88
N ILE A 94 3.40 -0.13 -2.86
CA ILE A 94 3.54 0.77 -3.99
C ILE A 94 5.02 0.81 -4.40
N THR A 95 5.30 0.96 -5.69
CA THR A 95 6.66 1.13 -6.19
C THR A 95 7.29 2.40 -5.62
N LEU A 96 8.63 2.48 -5.66
CA LEU A 96 9.34 3.70 -5.26
C LEU A 96 8.94 4.92 -6.09
N ASP A 97 8.66 4.73 -7.38
CA ASP A 97 8.30 5.84 -8.27
C ASP A 97 6.92 6.39 -7.91
N MET A 98 5.93 5.51 -7.73
CA MET A 98 4.62 5.91 -7.19
C MET A 98 4.75 6.61 -5.83
N ALA A 99 5.58 6.08 -4.92
CA ALA A 99 5.80 6.70 -3.61
C ALA A 99 6.40 8.11 -3.69
N LYS A 100 7.36 8.33 -4.61
CA LYS A 100 7.97 9.63 -4.87
C LYS A 100 6.94 10.60 -5.45
N GLU A 101 6.12 10.16 -6.40
CA GLU A 101 5.06 10.97 -6.98
C GLU A 101 4.04 11.40 -5.93
N LEU A 102 3.55 10.47 -5.10
CA LEU A 102 2.65 10.79 -3.99
C LEU A 102 3.28 11.82 -3.04
N SER A 103 4.56 11.65 -2.73
CA SER A 103 5.31 12.60 -1.89
C SER A 103 5.40 14.00 -2.51
N MET A 104 5.47 14.10 -3.85
CA MET A 104 5.43 15.38 -4.57
C MET A 104 4.07 16.05 -4.47
N VAL A 105 3.01 15.27 -4.64
CA VAL A 105 1.62 15.75 -4.67
C VAL A 105 1.15 16.30 -3.33
N GLU A 106 1.60 15.72 -2.21
CA GLU A 106 1.20 16.21 -0.89
C GLU A 106 1.81 17.58 -0.53
N ARG A 107 2.81 18.07 -1.29
CA ARG A 107 3.37 19.44 -1.21
C ARG A 107 3.74 19.90 0.21
N ASN A 108 4.17 18.99 1.07
CA ASN A 108 4.52 19.27 2.46
C ASN A 108 5.99 18.94 2.77
N GLU A 109 6.48 19.34 3.95
CA GLU A 109 7.88 19.13 4.36
C GLU A 109 8.23 17.64 4.39
N LYS A 110 7.30 16.81 4.86
CA LYS A 110 7.47 15.35 4.89
C LYS A 110 7.62 14.78 3.49
N GLY A 111 6.83 15.26 2.53
CA GLY A 111 6.97 14.91 1.12
C GLY A 111 8.34 15.26 0.57
N ARG A 112 8.90 16.43 0.96
CA ARG A 112 10.28 16.78 0.59
C ARG A 112 11.31 15.85 1.24
N GLN A 113 11.11 15.48 2.50
CA GLN A 113 11.98 14.54 3.22
C GLN A 113 11.93 13.13 2.63
N ALA A 114 10.76 12.63 2.24
CA ALA A 114 10.59 11.31 1.63
C ALA A 114 11.31 11.15 0.28
N ARG A 115 11.64 12.27 -0.39
CA ARG A 115 12.36 12.28 -1.67
C ARG A 115 13.88 12.36 -1.54
N ARG A 116 14.40 12.64 -0.35
CA ARG A 116 15.85 12.73 -0.07
C ARG A 116 16.38 11.36 0.33
#